data_AF-A0A1X1IPB8-F1
#
_entry.id   AF-A0A1X1IPB8-F1
#
_cell.length_a   1.000
_cell.length_b   1.000
_cell.length_c   1.000
_cell.angle_alpha   90.00
_cell.angle_beta   90.00
_cell.angle_gamma   90.00
#
_symmetry.space_group_name_H-M   'P 1'
#
loop_
_entity.id
_entity.type
_entity.pdbx_description
1 polymer ?
#
loop_
_entity_poly.entity_id
_entity_poly.type
_entity_poly.pdbx_seq_one_letter_code
_entity_poly.pdbx_strand_id
1 'polypeptide(L)'
;VGKFEVDADGKVTFTPDKQFKGETPELELTRVDANGTPVTVKYQAVVKEVTPTSTDATSNGIQGQPQKGTPTFTEGNPLVPIDDTKPMTFEDGQSTKTVPGVGEYSINPDGSIT
;
A
#
# COMPACT_ATOMS: atom_id res chain seq x y z
N VAL A 1 1.05 -5.54 15.36
CA VAL A 1 2.45 -5.79 14.96
C VAL A 1 2.49 -6.76 13.79
N GLY A 2 1.96 -7.98 13.92
CA GLY A 2 1.88 -8.96 12.83
C GLY A 2 1.81 -10.38 13.38
N LYS A 3 1.99 -11.38 12.51
CA LYS A 3 2.02 -12.81 12.85
C LYS A 3 3.38 -13.41 12.56
N PHE A 4 3.94 -14.14 13.53
CA PHE A 4 5.12 -14.99 13.34
C PHE A 4 4.71 -16.44 13.17
N GLU A 5 5.34 -17.12 12.22
CA GLU A 5 5.14 -18.55 11.96
C GLU A 5 6.51 -19.21 11.78
N VAL A 6 6.64 -20.44 12.29
CA VAL A 6 7.84 -21.26 12.13
C VAL A 6 7.40 -22.57 11.49
N ASP A 7 8.02 -22.93 10.37
CA ASP A 7 7.74 -24.21 9.70
C ASP A 7 8.59 -25.37 10.25
N ALA A 8 8.35 -26.59 9.75
CA ALA A 8 9.04 -27.80 10.20
C ALA A 8 10.56 -27.76 9.95
N ASP A 9 10.99 -27.02 8.92
CA ASP A 9 12.39 -26.81 8.56
C ASP A 9 13.06 -25.73 9.42
N GLY A 10 12.29 -25.05 10.27
CA GLY A 10 12.77 -23.99 11.16
C GLY A 10 12.85 -22.62 10.50
N LYS A 11 12.24 -22.42 9.33
CA LYS A 11 12.16 -21.11 8.68
C LYS A 11 11.14 -20.26 9.41
N VAL A 12 11.57 -19.06 9.81
CA VAL A 12 10.73 -18.06 10.47
C VAL A 12 10.16 -17.12 9.42
N THR A 13 8.84 -16.96 9.41
CA THR A 13 8.15 -15.98 8.56
C THR A 13 7.42 -14.99 9.46
N PHE A 14 7.60 -13.69 9.17
CA PHE A 14 6.84 -12.62 9.82
C PHE A 14 5.96 -11.92 8.78
N THR A 15 4.65 -11.92 9.04
CA THR A 15 3.65 -11.20 8.23
C THR A 15 3.17 -9.99 9.03
N PRO A 16 3.57 -8.76 8.69
CA PRO A 16 3.15 -7.58 9.43
C PRO A 16 1.67 -7.25 9.21
N ASP A 17 1.06 -6.59 10.21
CA ASP A 17 -0.23 -5.92 9.98
C ASP A 17 -0.03 -4.78 8.99
N LYS A 18 -1.01 -4.51 8.12
CA LYS A 18 -0.89 -3.52 7.02
C LYS A 18 -0.42 -2.11 7.47
N GLN A 19 -0.73 -1.71 8.69
CA GLN A 19 -0.39 -0.39 9.23
C GLN A 19 0.86 -0.41 10.13
N PHE A 20 1.45 -1.58 10.38
CA PHE A 20 2.60 -1.67 11.26
C PHE A 20 3.87 -1.22 10.55
N LYS A 21 4.62 -0.34 11.21
CA LYS A 21 5.95 0.12 10.81
C LYS A 21 6.86 0.17 12.02
N GLY A 22 8.14 -0.09 11.80
CA GLY A 22 9.15 -0.15 12.86
C GLY A 22 9.57 -1.57 13.19
N GLU A 23 10.13 -1.74 14.38
CA GLU A 23 10.74 -3.00 14.81
C GLU A 23 9.73 -3.85 15.60
N THR A 24 9.72 -5.14 15.34
CA THR A 24 8.96 -6.07 16.18
C THR A 24 9.62 -6.22 17.55
N PRO A 25 8.87 -6.70 18.56
CA PRO A 25 9.49 -7.26 19.75
C PRO A 25 10.49 -8.35 19.37
N GLU A 26 11.54 -8.51 20.18
CA GLU A 26 12.48 -9.60 20.05
C GLU A 26 11.79 -10.92 20.44
N LEU A 27 11.95 -11.94 19.60
CA LEU A 27 11.43 -13.28 19.81
C LEU A 27 12.59 -14.24 20.12
N GLU A 28 12.47 -15.00 21.19
CA GLU A 28 13.41 -16.08 21.52
C GLU A 28 12.92 -17.41 20.95
N LEU A 29 13.77 -18.07 20.16
CA LEU A 29 13.51 -19.36 19.55
C LEU A 29 14.50 -20.37 20.12
N THR A 30 13.99 -21.45 20.72
CA THR A 30 14.80 -22.54 21.27
C THR A 30 14.54 -23.82 20.51
N ARG A 31 15.60 -24.47 20.03
CA ARG A 31 15.55 -25.79 19.40
C ARG A 31 16.45 -26.76 20.15
N VAL A 32 15.98 -27.99 20.31
CA VAL A 32 16.72 -29.05 20.99
C VAL A 32 17.26 -30.03 19.94
N ASP A 33 18.53 -30.37 20.02
CA ASP A 33 19.14 -31.37 19.14
C ASP A 33 18.74 -32.81 19.52
N ALA A 34 19.16 -33.80 18.74
CA ALA A 34 18.84 -35.21 19.01
C ALA A 34 19.40 -35.73 20.34
N ASN A 35 20.37 -35.02 20.94
CA ASN A 35 21.00 -35.37 22.20
C ASN A 35 20.40 -34.61 23.40
N GLY A 36 19.39 -33.75 23.18
CA GLY A 36 18.76 -32.97 24.25
C GLY A 36 19.41 -31.61 24.52
N THR A 37 20.40 -31.18 23.73
CA THR A 37 21.08 -29.89 23.91
C THR A 37 20.24 -28.76 23.33
N PRO A 38 19.82 -27.75 24.13
CA PRO A 38 19.10 -26.60 23.61
C PRO A 38 20.04 -25.58 22.98
N VAL A 39 19.62 -25.01 21.85
CA VAL A 39 20.21 -23.84 21.22
C VAL A 39 19.13 -22.76 21.14
N THR A 40 19.47 -21.57 21.63
CA THR A 40 18.56 -20.42 21.63
C THR A 40 19.11 -19.34 20.69
N VAL A 41 18.21 -18.79 19.86
CA VAL A 41 18.49 -17.64 18.99
C VAL A 41 17.43 -16.57 19.19
N LYS A 42 17.80 -15.32 18.87
CA LYS A 42 16.91 -14.15 18.93
C LYS A 42 16.57 -13.71 17.53
N TYR A 43 15.29 -13.39 17.30
CA TYR A 43 14.80 -12.88 16.02
C TYR A 43 14.05 -11.56 16.21
N GLN A 44 14.35 -10.60 15.35
CA GLN A 44 13.67 -9.30 15.30
C GLN A 44 13.48 -8.92 13.82
N ALA A 45 12.26 -8.52 13.46
CA ALA A 45 11.96 -8.04 12.11
C ALA A 45 11.81 -6.50 12.11
N VAL A 46 12.22 -5.87 11.01
CA VAL A 46 12.07 -4.42 10.80
C VAL A 46 11.18 -4.19 9.59
N VAL A 47 10.05 -3.50 9.80
CA VAL A 47 9.09 -3.16 8.75
C VAL A 47 9.29 -1.71 8.35
N LYS A 48 9.69 -1.51 7.09
CA LYS A 48 9.86 -0.17 6.52
C LYS A 48 8.54 0.32 5.92
N GLU A 49 8.26 1.60 6.13
CA GLU A 49 7.15 2.28 5.49
C GLU A 49 7.37 2.36 3.98
N VAL A 50 6.28 2.28 3.21
CA VAL A 50 6.27 2.49 1.78
C VAL A 50 5.35 3.67 1.48
N THR A 51 5.80 4.55 0.60
CA THR A 51 5.06 5.76 0.23
C THR A 51 4.80 5.72 -1.28
N PRO A 52 3.54 5.59 -1.73
CA PRO A 52 3.22 5.71 -3.16
C PRO A 52 3.42 7.15 -3.63
N THR A 53 3.53 7.32 -4.94
CA THR A 53 3.65 8.63 -5.60
C THR A 53 2.60 8.77 -6.70
N SER A 54 2.37 10.00 -7.15
CA SER A 54 1.44 10.30 -8.25
C SER A 54 2.05 11.26 -9.26
N THR A 55 1.51 11.25 -10.46
CA THR A 55 1.78 12.25 -11.51
C THR A 55 0.46 12.84 -11.96
N ASP A 56 0.41 14.17 -11.97
CA ASP A 56 -0.79 14.93 -12.33
C ASP A 56 -1.04 14.88 -13.84
N ALA A 57 -2.30 15.05 -14.24
CA ALA A 57 -2.70 15.25 -15.61
C ALA A 57 -3.31 16.64 -15.80
N THR A 58 -3.03 17.27 -16.94
CA THR A 58 -3.61 18.55 -17.33
C THR A 58 -4.17 18.46 -18.74
N SER A 59 -5.20 19.25 -19.03
CA SER A 59 -5.84 19.31 -20.35
C SER A 59 -6.15 20.76 -20.70
N ASN A 60 -6.15 21.08 -22.00
CA ASN A 60 -6.50 22.39 -22.55
C ASN A 60 -7.40 22.19 -23.79
N GLY A 61 -8.29 23.14 -24.06
CA GLY A 61 -9.28 22.98 -25.13
C GLY A 61 -10.27 24.14 -25.19
N ILE A 62 -11.20 24.05 -26.14
CA ILE A 62 -12.23 25.07 -26.36
C ILE A 62 -13.31 25.06 -25.26
N GLN A 63 -13.87 26.23 -24.96
CA GLN A 63 -14.91 26.38 -23.94
C GLN A 63 -16.16 25.56 -24.28
N GLY A 64 -16.74 24.92 -23.27
CA GLY A 64 -17.98 24.16 -23.39
C GLY A 64 -17.82 22.74 -23.95
N GLN A 65 -16.59 22.31 -24.24
CA GLN A 65 -16.31 20.90 -24.56
C GLN A 65 -15.77 20.15 -23.34
N PRO A 66 -16.14 18.87 -23.17
CA PRO A 66 -15.53 18.02 -22.17
C PRO A 66 -14.01 17.95 -22.38
N GLN A 67 -13.27 17.96 -21.28
CA GLN A 67 -11.83 17.78 -21.27
C GLN A 67 -11.52 16.46 -20.59
N LYS A 68 -10.37 15.84 -20.89
CA LYS A 68 -10.01 14.55 -20.29
C LYS A 68 -8.57 14.56 -19.84
N GLY A 69 -8.30 14.04 -18.66
CA GLY A 69 -6.96 13.81 -18.15
C GLY A 69 -6.92 12.56 -17.28
N THR A 70 -5.84 11.77 -17.36
CA THR A 70 -5.68 10.56 -16.54
C THR A 70 -4.45 10.73 -15.66
N PRO A 71 -4.61 11.00 -14.34
CA PRO A 71 -3.48 10.97 -13.42
C PRO A 71 -2.96 9.53 -13.29
N THR A 72 -1.69 9.38 -12.92
CA THR A 72 -1.09 8.05 -12.69
C THR A 72 -0.57 7.93 -11.28
N PHE A 73 -0.73 6.75 -10.69
CA PHE A 73 -0.21 6.43 -9.36
C PHE A 73 0.88 5.36 -9.50
N THR A 74 1.95 5.50 -8.73
CA THR A 74 3.06 4.54 -8.69
C THR A 74 3.21 4.04 -7.27
N GLU A 75 3.22 2.72 -7.11
CA GLU A 75 3.45 2.05 -5.82
C GLU A 75 4.81 2.44 -5.23
N GLY A 76 4.90 2.49 -3.90
CA GLY A 76 6.17 2.76 -3.23
C GLY A 76 7.11 1.54 -3.22
N ASN A 77 6.56 0.34 -3.36
CA ASN A 77 7.31 -0.93 -3.40
C ASN A 77 6.48 -2.01 -4.14
N PRO A 78 7.05 -2.77 -5.10
CA PRO A 78 6.31 -3.80 -5.84
C PRO A 78 5.76 -4.97 -5.02
N LEU A 79 6.29 -5.20 -3.82
CA LEU A 79 5.74 -6.21 -2.90
C LEU A 79 4.51 -5.71 -2.13
N VAL A 80 4.21 -4.41 -2.21
CA VAL A 80 3.06 -3.76 -1.58
C VAL A 80 2.36 -2.91 -2.64
N PRO A 81 1.63 -3.55 -3.57
CA PRO A 81 0.99 -2.86 -4.69
C PRO A 81 -0.13 -1.93 -4.22
N ILE A 82 -0.51 -1.01 -5.10
CA ILE A 82 -1.72 -0.19 -4.92
C ILE A 82 -2.96 -1.10 -4.95
N ASP A 83 -3.94 -0.76 -4.12
CA ASP A 83 -5.22 -1.47 -4.05
C ASP A 83 -6.18 -0.93 -5.12
N ASP A 84 -6.05 -1.43 -6.34
CA ASP A 84 -6.86 -1.02 -7.49
C ASP A 84 -8.35 -1.44 -7.39
N THR A 85 -8.73 -2.16 -6.33
CA THR A 85 -10.14 -2.48 -6.05
C THR A 85 -10.88 -1.32 -5.40
N LYS A 86 -10.13 -0.37 -4.81
CA LYS A 86 -10.70 0.85 -4.24
C LYS A 86 -10.82 1.90 -5.33
N PRO A 87 -12.00 2.50 -5.51
CA PRO A 87 -12.16 3.55 -6.50
C PRO A 87 -11.32 4.77 -6.13
N MET A 88 -10.83 5.48 -7.15
CA MET A 88 -10.34 6.83 -6.96
C MET A 88 -11.47 7.74 -6.46
N THR A 89 -11.10 8.67 -5.59
CA THR A 89 -12.00 9.72 -5.09
C THR A 89 -11.30 11.07 -5.11
N PHE A 90 -12.07 12.14 -5.14
CA PHE A 90 -11.58 13.47 -4.78
C PHE A 90 -11.33 13.56 -3.26
N GLU A 91 -10.81 14.70 -2.80
CA GLU A 91 -10.39 14.90 -1.41
C GLU A 91 -11.55 14.83 -0.39
N ASP A 92 -12.79 14.97 -0.87
CA ASP A 92 -14.02 14.84 -0.09
C ASP A 92 -14.58 13.40 -0.10
N GLY A 93 -13.90 12.46 -0.75
CA GLY A 93 -14.32 11.07 -0.87
C GLY A 93 -15.36 10.82 -1.97
N GLN A 94 -15.74 11.81 -2.77
CA GLN A 94 -16.71 11.66 -3.86
C GLN A 94 -16.03 11.33 -5.19
N SER A 95 -16.77 10.75 -6.12
CA SER A 95 -16.34 10.53 -7.52
C SER A 95 -16.63 11.72 -8.44
N THR A 96 -17.32 12.74 -7.94
CA THR A 96 -17.68 13.96 -8.66
C THR A 96 -17.36 15.19 -7.83
N LYS A 97 -16.90 16.27 -8.48
CA LYS A 97 -16.59 17.55 -7.81
C LYS A 97 -17.04 18.71 -8.67
N THR A 98 -17.95 19.54 -8.17
CA THR A 98 -18.37 20.78 -8.85
C THR A 98 -17.53 21.96 -8.36
N VAL A 99 -16.94 22.71 -9.29
CA VAL A 99 -16.21 23.94 -9.01
C VAL A 99 -16.99 25.12 -9.57
N PRO A 100 -17.54 26.01 -8.71
CA PRO A 100 -18.34 27.16 -9.16
C PRO A 100 -17.62 28.02 -10.18
N GLY A 101 -18.28 28.30 -11.31
CA GLY A 101 -17.72 29.09 -12.40
C GLY A 101 -16.72 28.37 -13.30
N VAL A 102 -16.36 27.10 -13.02
CA VAL A 102 -15.46 26.29 -13.84
C VAL A 102 -16.20 25.14 -14.50
N GLY A 103 -16.88 24.29 -13.72
CA GLY A 103 -17.56 23.11 -14.24
C GLY A 103 -17.72 21.98 -13.22
N GLU A 104 -18.01 20.79 -13.71
CA GLU A 104 -18.10 19.55 -12.94
C GLU A 104 -17.02 18.59 -13.41
N TYR A 105 -16.31 17.98 -12.46
CA TYR A 105 -15.32 16.93 -12.70
C TYR A 105 -15.91 15.59 -12.29
N SER A 106 -15.71 14.55 -13.11
CA SER A 106 -16.14 13.17 -12.82
C SER A 106 -15.01 12.19 -13.05
N ILE A 107 -14.80 11.28 -12.09
CA ILE A 107 -13.88 10.15 -12.21
C ILE A 107 -14.58 9.01 -12.94
N ASN A 108 -14.05 8.65 -14.11
CA ASN A 108 -14.53 7.57 -14.93
C ASN A 108 -14.01 6.20 -14.42
N PRO A 109 -14.68 5.08 -14.78
CA PRO A 109 -14.23 3.74 -14.42
C PRO A 109 -12.84 3.36 -14.97
N ASP A 110 -12.38 4.00 -16.05
CA ASP A 110 -11.04 3.81 -16.63
C ASP A 110 -9.95 4.62 -15.91
N GLY A 111 -10.30 5.31 -14.82
CA GLY A 111 -9.41 6.14 -14.01
C GLY A 111 -9.12 7.53 -14.59
N SER A 112 -9.72 7.88 -15.72
CA SER A 112 -9.65 9.24 -16.24
C SER A 112 -10.62 10.17 -15.54
N ILE A 113 -10.34 11.46 -15.59
CA ILE A 113 -11.20 12.55 -15.11
C ILE A 113 -11.73 13.30 -16.32
N THR A 114 -13.03 13.60 -16.33
CA THR A 114 -13.72 14.43 -17.33
C THR A 114 -14.34 15.65 -16.71
#